data_AF-A0A075IJ99-F1
#
_entry.id   AF-A0A075IJ99-F1
#
_cell.length_a   1.000
_cell.length_b   1.000
_cell.length_c   1.000
_cell.angle_alpha   90.00
_cell.angle_beta   90.00
_cell.angle_gamma   90.00
#
_symmetry.space_group_name_H-M   'P 1'
#
loop_
_entity.id
_entity.type
_entity.pdbx_description
1 polymer ?
#
loop_
_entity_poly.entity_id
_entity_poly.type
_entity_poly.pdbx_seq_one_letter_code
_entity_poly.pdbx_strand_id
1 'polypeptide(L)'
;MIAWGDIYKVVVAMVPLYVALGLGYGSVRWWRIFTPEQCEAINRLVSCFTLPLFTFEFACHADPFAWNYRCIAADAISKIIIVLALAAWAKCSSKGSYCWSITSFSLSTLTNSLVIGVPLLNAMYGAGAQDLVVQLSLLQAIVEFRKARSGVAMVADTAASSGSSHVVSIESPTKEGDGSRSNENARRPSFWALMKIVWLKLALNPNSYASIMGISWAFIANRWQFGMPSIMEGSVLIMSRAGAGMAMFSMGLFMALQEKLVACGASLTVFGMALRFIAGPAAMAIGSIAVGLHGDVLRVAIIQAALPQSITSFIFAREYGLHADVLSTAVIFGMLVSLPVLIGYYVVLGFMS
;
A
#
# COMPACT_ATOMS: atom_id res chain seq x y z
N MET A 1 15.99 23.04 16.78
CA MET A 1 14.56 23.33 17.00
C MET A 1 13.91 23.49 15.63
N ILE A 2 12.80 22.80 15.38
CA ILE A 2 12.08 22.88 14.11
C ILE A 2 11.42 24.25 14.03
N ALA A 3 11.74 25.02 12.99
CA ALA A 3 11.16 26.35 12.83
C ALA A 3 9.72 26.23 12.31
N TRP A 4 8.88 27.23 12.63
CA TRP A 4 7.54 27.33 12.07
C TRP A 4 7.55 27.33 10.52
N GLY A 5 8.64 27.82 9.92
CA GLY A 5 8.88 27.75 8.48
C GLY A 5 9.03 26.32 7.93
N ASP A 6 9.53 25.37 8.71
CA ASP A 6 9.68 23.98 8.27
C ASP A 6 8.34 23.25 8.29
N ILE A 7 7.50 23.52 9.30
CA ILE A 7 6.11 23.05 9.33
C ILE A 7 5.32 23.62 8.14
N TYR A 8 5.53 24.90 7.82
CA TYR A 8 4.90 25.52 6.65
C TYR A 8 5.30 24.83 5.35
N LYS A 9 6.58 24.49 5.13
CA LYS A 9 7.03 23.73 3.94
C LYS A 9 6.31 22.38 3.82
N VAL A 10 6.15 21.67 4.93
CA VAL A 10 5.41 20.40 4.98
C VAL A 10 3.96 20.60 4.57
N VAL A 11 3.28 21.61 5.13
CA VAL A 11 1.90 21.92 4.78
C VAL A 11 1.78 22.29 3.31
N VAL A 12 2.70 23.11 2.78
CA VAL A 12 2.75 23.50 1.36
C VAL A 12 2.91 22.28 0.44
N ALA A 13 3.73 21.30 0.81
CA ALA A 13 3.90 20.08 0.03
C ALA A 13 2.68 19.15 0.09
N MET A 14 1.96 19.13 1.22
CA MET A 14 0.85 18.20 1.45
C MET A 14 -0.51 18.73 0.99
N VAL A 15 -0.79 20.02 1.19
CA VAL A 15 -2.11 20.61 0.88
C VAL A 15 -2.59 20.31 -0.55
N PRO A 16 -1.75 20.43 -1.61
CA PRO A 16 -2.18 20.08 -2.97
C PRO A 16 -2.70 18.63 -3.11
N LEU A 17 -2.07 17.68 -2.41
CA LEU A 17 -2.50 16.28 -2.41
C LEU A 17 -3.86 16.11 -1.72
N TYR A 18 -4.06 16.77 -0.58
CA TYR A 18 -5.35 16.74 0.12
C TYR A 18 -6.46 17.49 -0.63
N VAL A 19 -6.11 18.53 -1.39
CA VAL A 19 -7.04 19.20 -2.31
C VAL A 19 -7.50 18.21 -3.39
N ALA A 20 -6.58 17.47 -4.02
CA ALA A 20 -6.95 16.44 -4.99
C ALA A 20 -7.86 15.35 -4.39
N LEU A 21 -7.59 14.92 -3.15
CA LEU A 21 -8.45 14.00 -2.41
C LEU A 21 -9.84 14.59 -2.15
N GLY A 22 -9.92 15.85 -1.73
CA GLY A 22 -11.18 16.56 -1.52
C GLY A 22 -12.00 16.71 -2.80
N LEU A 23 -11.35 17.00 -3.94
CA LEU A 23 -11.98 17.05 -5.25
C LEU A 23 -12.54 15.68 -5.64
N GLY A 24 -11.78 14.61 -5.44
CA GLY A 24 -12.24 13.23 -5.65
C GLY A 24 -13.48 12.93 -4.81
N TYR A 25 -13.44 13.20 -3.52
CA TYR A 25 -14.57 12.98 -2.62
C TYR A 25 -15.81 13.81 -3.00
N GLY A 26 -15.62 15.10 -3.24
CA GLY A 26 -16.68 16.05 -3.58
C GLY A 26 -17.34 15.74 -4.92
N SER A 27 -16.58 15.24 -5.89
CA SER A 27 -17.09 14.87 -7.21
C SER A 27 -18.18 13.79 -7.18
N VAL A 28 -18.12 12.89 -6.21
CA VAL A 28 -19.13 11.83 -6.03
C VAL A 28 -20.20 12.27 -5.04
N ARG A 29 -19.80 12.76 -3.86
CA ARG A 29 -20.74 12.98 -2.75
C ARG A 29 -21.53 14.28 -2.86
N TRP A 30 -20.91 15.36 -3.33
CA TRP A 30 -21.52 16.70 -3.36
C TRP A 30 -21.99 17.09 -4.77
N TRP A 31 -21.12 16.91 -5.77
CA TRP A 31 -21.42 17.32 -7.14
C TRP A 31 -22.09 16.21 -7.98
N ARG A 32 -22.05 14.96 -7.52
CA ARG A 32 -22.63 13.78 -8.21
C ARG A 32 -22.24 13.70 -9.70
N ILE A 33 -21.00 14.09 -10.01
CA ILE A 33 -20.44 14.10 -11.37
C ILE A 33 -20.20 12.66 -11.85
N PHE A 34 -19.67 11.80 -10.97
CA PHE A 34 -19.30 10.44 -11.33
C PHE A 34 -20.25 9.40 -10.74
N THR A 35 -20.62 8.41 -11.55
CA THR A 35 -21.31 7.20 -11.11
C THR A 35 -20.32 6.19 -10.52
N PRO A 36 -20.77 5.18 -9.74
CA PRO A 36 -19.89 4.14 -9.21
C PRO A 36 -19.10 3.38 -10.29
N GLU A 37 -19.73 3.10 -11.45
CA GLU A 37 -19.08 2.46 -12.59
C GLU A 37 -17.98 3.34 -13.20
N GLN A 38 -18.22 4.64 -13.32
CA GLN A 38 -17.21 5.60 -13.79
C GLN A 38 -16.05 5.72 -12.80
N CYS A 39 -16.34 5.69 -11.49
CA CYS A 39 -15.30 5.68 -10.47
C CYS A 39 -14.42 4.42 -10.57
N GLU A 40 -15.00 3.26 -10.84
CA GLU A 40 -14.23 2.05 -11.09
C GLU A 40 -13.34 2.19 -12.33
N ALA A 41 -13.87 2.76 -13.43
CA ALA A 41 -13.09 3.01 -14.64
C ALA A 41 -11.90 3.95 -14.38
N ILE A 42 -12.12 5.04 -13.63
CA ILE A 42 -11.05 5.96 -13.21
C ILE A 42 -10.03 5.23 -12.34
N ASN A 43 -10.46 4.46 -11.36
CA ASN A 43 -9.56 3.71 -10.48
C ASN A 43 -8.72 2.70 -11.28
N ARG A 44 -9.30 2.03 -12.29
CA ARG A 44 -8.57 1.15 -13.21
C ARG A 44 -7.54 1.90 -14.05
N LEU A 45 -7.88 3.09 -14.56
CA LEU A 45 -6.93 3.95 -15.26
C LEU A 45 -5.73 4.28 -14.36
N VAL A 46 -6.00 4.73 -13.13
CA VAL A 46 -4.97 5.08 -12.15
C VAL A 46 -4.10 3.88 -11.80
N SER A 47 -4.70 2.72 -11.53
CA SER A 47 -3.96 1.52 -11.14
C SER A 47 -3.18 0.87 -12.29
N CYS A 48 -3.67 0.98 -13.53
CA CYS A 48 -3.06 0.31 -14.68
C CYS A 48 -2.03 1.15 -15.42
N PHE A 49 -2.12 2.48 -15.35
CA PHE A 49 -1.24 3.37 -16.12
C PHE A 49 -0.53 4.37 -15.23
N THR A 50 -1.27 5.19 -14.49
CA THR A 50 -0.72 6.34 -13.77
C THR A 50 0.20 5.94 -12.62
N LEU A 51 -0.25 5.06 -11.72
CA LEU A 51 0.55 4.57 -10.59
C LEU A 51 1.75 3.71 -11.01
N PRO A 52 1.63 2.77 -11.97
CA PRO A 52 2.77 2.03 -12.48
C PRO A 52 3.84 2.95 -13.07
N LEU A 53 3.47 3.91 -13.92
CA LEU A 53 4.44 4.82 -14.51
C LEU A 53 5.04 5.79 -13.48
N PHE A 54 4.25 6.18 -12.47
CA PHE A 54 4.74 6.92 -11.30
C PHE A 54 5.79 6.14 -10.51
N THR A 55 5.52 4.87 -10.19
CA THR A 55 6.49 4.02 -9.50
C THR A 55 7.71 3.73 -10.38
N PHE A 56 7.52 3.52 -11.68
CA PHE A 56 8.61 3.31 -12.64
C PHE A 56 9.53 4.52 -12.72
N GLU A 57 9.00 5.74 -12.73
CA GLU A 57 9.79 6.98 -12.74
C GLU A 57 10.70 7.06 -11.50
N PHE A 58 10.18 6.79 -10.30
CA PHE A 58 11.02 6.74 -9.10
C PHE A 58 12.02 5.60 -9.13
N ALA A 59 11.62 4.45 -9.66
CA ALA A 59 12.46 3.27 -9.74
C ALA A 59 13.63 3.45 -10.70
N CYS A 60 13.43 4.09 -11.86
CA CYS A 60 14.48 4.27 -12.87
C CYS A 60 15.52 5.33 -12.49
N HIS A 61 15.15 6.30 -11.64
CA HIS A 61 16.05 7.31 -11.09
C HIS A 61 16.68 6.91 -9.75
N ALA A 62 16.25 5.81 -9.14
CA ALA A 62 16.88 5.31 -7.94
C ALA A 62 18.31 4.86 -8.23
N ASP A 63 19.20 4.98 -7.25
CA ASP A 63 20.53 4.37 -7.31
C ASP A 63 20.66 3.17 -6.36
N PRO A 64 20.47 1.93 -6.86
CA PRO A 64 20.61 0.72 -6.05
C PRO A 64 21.99 0.55 -5.40
N PHE A 65 23.04 1.15 -5.95
CA PHE A 65 24.40 1.03 -5.42
C PHE A 65 24.66 1.99 -4.25
N ALA A 66 23.90 3.08 -4.15
CA ALA A 66 23.98 4.04 -3.05
C ALA A 66 22.98 3.74 -1.92
N TRP A 67 22.24 2.63 -1.99
CA TRP A 67 21.22 2.30 -1.01
C TRP A 67 21.76 2.06 0.40
N ASN A 68 21.03 2.57 1.38
CA ASN A 68 21.39 2.40 2.78
C ASN A 68 20.96 1.02 3.28
N TYR A 69 21.89 0.07 3.31
CA TYR A 69 21.64 -1.31 3.76
C TYR A 69 21.19 -1.41 5.23
N ARG A 70 21.61 -0.48 6.10
CA ARG A 70 21.15 -0.44 7.49
C ARG A 70 19.67 -0.11 7.57
N CYS A 71 19.18 0.78 6.70
CA CYS A 71 17.75 1.10 6.59
C CYS A 71 16.93 -0.09 6.08
N ILE A 72 17.45 -0.84 5.10
CA ILE A 72 16.83 -2.08 4.62
C ILE A 72 16.74 -3.11 5.74
N ALA A 73 17.85 -3.32 6.46
CA ALA A 73 17.90 -4.24 7.58
C ALA A 73 16.95 -3.83 8.72
N ALA A 74 16.84 -2.54 9.02
CA ALA A 74 15.91 -2.01 10.01
C ALA A 74 14.45 -2.32 9.65
N ASP A 75 14.06 -2.09 8.39
CA ASP A 75 12.72 -2.40 7.89
C ASP A 75 12.43 -3.92 7.94
N ALA A 76 13.41 -4.76 7.57
CA ALA A 76 13.29 -6.21 7.66
C ALA A 76 13.12 -6.68 9.12
N ILE A 77 13.92 -6.14 10.05
CA ILE A 77 13.84 -6.44 11.49
C ILE A 77 12.49 -6.00 12.05
N SER A 78 12.02 -4.79 11.72
CA SER A 78 10.71 -4.27 12.11
C SER A 78 9.58 -5.23 11.71
N LYS A 79 9.60 -5.71 10.46
CA LYS A 79 8.62 -6.68 9.96
C LYS A 79 8.71 -8.02 10.69
N ILE A 80 9.91 -8.50 11.02
CA ILE A 80 10.11 -9.73 11.80
C ILE A 80 9.54 -9.55 13.22
N ILE A 81 9.81 -8.43 13.88
CA ILE A 81 9.27 -8.10 15.22
C ILE A 81 7.74 -8.15 15.19
N ILE A 82 7.12 -7.50 14.21
CA ILE A 82 5.65 -7.50 14.06
C ILE A 82 5.12 -8.93 13.86
N VAL A 83 5.76 -9.73 12.99
CA VAL A 83 5.35 -11.13 12.76
C VAL A 83 5.47 -11.97 14.03
N LEU A 84 6.56 -11.85 14.78
CA LEU A 84 6.76 -12.58 16.03
C LEU A 84 5.74 -12.16 17.10
N ALA A 85 5.48 -10.86 17.24
CA ALA A 85 4.47 -10.35 18.16
C ALA A 85 3.07 -10.86 17.81
N LEU A 86 2.71 -10.88 16.53
CA LEU A 86 1.42 -11.41 16.08
C LEU A 86 1.32 -12.94 16.22
N ALA A 87 2.42 -13.67 16.00
CA ALA A 87 2.47 -15.11 16.23
C ALA A 87 2.33 -15.46 17.71
N ALA A 88 2.99 -14.70 18.60
CA ALA A 88 2.82 -14.84 20.05
C ALA A 88 1.38 -14.51 20.47
N TRP A 89 0.80 -13.43 19.94
CA TRP A 89 -0.59 -13.06 20.21
C TRP A 89 -1.59 -14.13 19.75
N ALA A 90 -1.39 -14.71 18.56
CA ALA A 90 -2.22 -15.80 18.06
C ALA A 90 -2.13 -17.09 18.90
N LYS A 91 -0.97 -17.35 19.53
CA LYS A 91 -0.78 -18.50 20.42
C LYS A 91 -1.30 -18.27 21.84
N CYS A 92 -1.19 -17.04 22.35
CA CYS A 92 -1.49 -16.72 23.75
C CYS A 92 -2.91 -16.18 23.97
N SER A 93 -3.64 -15.77 22.93
CA SER A 93 -4.96 -15.16 23.06
C SER A 93 -6.06 -16.00 22.40
N SER A 94 -7.15 -16.26 23.14
CA SER A 94 -8.37 -16.87 22.59
C SER A 94 -9.05 -16.04 21.51
N LYS A 95 -8.68 -14.76 21.35
CA LYS A 95 -9.17 -13.84 20.32
C LYS A 95 -8.27 -13.78 19.07
N GLY A 96 -7.10 -14.43 19.09
CA GLY A 96 -6.14 -14.39 17.99
C GLY A 96 -6.45 -15.43 16.91
N SER A 97 -7.05 -15.00 15.80
CA SER A 97 -7.22 -15.82 14.59
C SER A 97 -6.17 -15.46 13.54
N TYR A 98 -5.82 -16.41 12.67
CA TYR A 98 -4.95 -16.17 11.51
C TYR A 98 -5.42 -14.98 10.66
N CYS A 99 -6.74 -14.81 10.46
CA CYS A 99 -7.30 -13.67 9.74
C CYS A 99 -7.03 -12.33 10.43
N TRP A 100 -7.09 -12.30 11.77
CA TRP A 100 -6.75 -11.13 12.57
C TRP A 100 -5.26 -10.83 12.54
N SER A 101 -4.40 -11.85 12.56
CA SER A 101 -2.95 -11.65 12.40
C SER A 101 -2.59 -11.07 11.03
N ILE A 102 -3.20 -11.55 9.94
CA ILE A 102 -2.96 -10.99 8.60
C ILE A 102 -3.45 -9.54 8.51
N THR A 103 -4.63 -9.27 9.07
CA THR A 103 -5.23 -7.92 9.12
C THR A 103 -4.35 -6.96 9.92
N SER A 104 -3.90 -7.36 11.11
CA SER A 104 -3.02 -6.55 11.96
C SER A 104 -1.63 -6.35 11.35
N PHE A 105 -1.09 -7.36 10.67
CA PHE A 105 0.15 -7.23 9.90
C PHE A 105 -0.01 -6.20 8.78
N SER A 106 -1.10 -6.30 8.03
CA SER A 106 -1.43 -5.37 6.93
C SER A 106 -1.55 -3.94 7.44
N LEU A 107 -2.29 -3.72 8.53
CA LEU A 107 -2.45 -2.41 9.18
C LEU A 107 -1.14 -1.80 9.69
N SER A 108 -0.16 -2.63 10.03
CA SER A 108 1.12 -2.15 10.59
C SER A 108 2.20 -1.92 9.54
N THR A 109 2.06 -2.49 8.34
CA THR A 109 3.16 -2.56 7.35
C THR A 109 2.83 -2.01 5.96
N LEU A 110 1.56 -1.99 5.53
CA LEU A 110 1.18 -1.56 4.18
C LEU A 110 0.90 -0.06 4.11
N THR A 111 1.92 0.70 3.73
CA THR A 111 1.92 2.17 3.80
C THR A 111 1.77 2.80 2.42
N ASN A 112 1.19 4.00 2.33
CA ASN A 112 1.19 4.78 1.09
C ASN A 112 2.47 5.62 0.95
N SER A 113 3.62 4.94 0.85
CA SER A 113 4.94 5.59 0.92
C SER A 113 5.30 6.46 -0.29
N LEU A 114 4.99 6.04 -1.52
CA LEU A 114 5.40 6.83 -2.71
C LEU A 114 4.55 8.09 -2.91
N VAL A 115 3.22 8.00 -2.73
CA VAL A 115 2.33 9.14 -3.03
C VAL A 115 2.44 10.23 -1.97
N ILE A 116 2.51 9.84 -0.69
CA ILE A 116 2.49 10.79 0.43
C ILE A 116 3.88 10.91 1.06
N GLY A 117 4.59 9.79 1.23
CA GLY A 117 5.88 9.77 1.90
C GLY A 117 6.97 10.56 1.17
N VAL A 118 7.07 10.44 -0.17
CA VAL A 118 8.08 11.18 -0.95
C VAL A 118 7.95 12.70 -0.79
N PRO A 119 6.82 13.34 -1.15
CA PRO A 119 6.70 14.79 -1.02
C PRO A 119 6.78 15.27 0.43
N LEU A 120 6.32 14.45 1.39
CA LEU A 120 6.36 14.78 2.82
C LEU A 120 7.79 14.79 3.35
N LEU A 121 8.51 13.69 3.17
CA LEU A 121 9.84 13.52 3.74
C LEU A 121 10.88 14.36 3.01
N ASN A 122 10.69 14.62 1.71
CA ASN A 122 11.47 15.62 1.00
C ASN A 122 11.28 17.03 1.60
N ALA A 123 10.05 17.42 1.96
CA ALA A 123 9.81 18.71 2.59
C ALA A 123 10.40 18.82 4.02
N MET A 124 10.51 17.70 4.74
CA MET A 124 10.99 17.65 6.13
C MET A 124 12.51 17.54 6.26
N TYR A 125 13.15 16.75 5.39
CA TYR A 125 14.55 16.34 5.50
C TYR A 125 15.33 16.41 4.18
N GLY A 126 14.70 16.82 3.07
CA GLY A 126 15.34 17.02 1.77
C GLY A 126 15.50 15.74 0.93
N ALA A 127 16.28 15.85 -0.15
CA ALA A 127 16.41 14.82 -1.19
C ALA A 127 16.90 13.46 -0.66
N GLY A 128 17.84 13.44 0.29
CA GLY A 128 18.33 12.19 0.87
C GLY A 128 17.24 11.38 1.59
N ALA A 129 16.20 12.04 2.12
CA ALA A 129 15.06 11.36 2.71
C ALA A 129 14.10 10.82 1.65
N GLN A 130 13.93 11.52 0.53
CA GLN A 130 13.20 10.99 -0.62
C GLN A 130 13.82 9.69 -1.12
N ASP A 131 15.15 9.64 -1.27
CA ASP A 131 15.84 8.43 -1.75
C ASP A 131 15.64 7.23 -0.82
N LEU A 132 15.66 7.46 0.50
CA LEU A 132 15.38 6.42 1.50
C LEU A 132 13.94 5.89 1.39
N VAL A 133 12.97 6.78 1.18
CA VAL A 133 11.55 6.40 1.02
C VAL A 133 11.34 5.61 -0.25
N VAL A 134 11.92 6.07 -1.35
CA VAL A 134 11.85 5.39 -2.65
C VAL A 134 12.47 3.99 -2.52
N GLN A 135 13.68 3.88 -1.97
CA GLN A 135 14.36 2.62 -1.72
C GLN A 135 13.47 1.63 -0.94
N LEU A 136 12.93 2.05 0.21
CA LEU A 136 12.11 1.18 1.06
C LEU A 136 10.78 0.81 0.38
N SER A 137 10.17 1.74 -0.36
CA SER A 137 8.93 1.49 -1.10
C SER A 137 9.10 0.47 -2.23
N LEU A 138 10.21 0.57 -2.97
CA LEU A 138 10.54 -0.35 -4.05
C LEU A 138 10.82 -1.77 -3.54
N LEU A 139 11.56 -1.89 -2.44
CA LEU A 139 11.78 -3.18 -1.79
C LEU A 139 10.49 -3.77 -1.22
N GLN A 140 9.63 -2.93 -0.65
CA GLN A 140 8.31 -3.34 -0.19
C GLN A 140 7.45 -3.87 -1.36
N ALA A 141 7.44 -3.20 -2.51
CA ALA A 141 6.72 -3.67 -3.70
C ALA A 141 7.22 -5.05 -4.20
N ILE A 142 8.54 -5.29 -4.18
CA ILE A 142 9.12 -6.60 -4.52
C ILE A 142 8.68 -7.68 -3.52
N VAL A 143 8.73 -7.36 -2.22
CA VAL A 143 8.33 -8.31 -1.16
C VAL A 143 6.83 -8.61 -1.24
N GLU A 144 6.00 -7.62 -1.53
CA GLU A 144 4.57 -7.79 -1.75
C GLU A 144 4.29 -8.70 -2.95
N PHE A 145 4.98 -8.48 -4.08
CA PHE A 145 4.90 -9.38 -5.24
C PHE A 145 5.26 -10.82 -4.87
N ARG A 146 6.33 -11.03 -4.08
CA ARG A 146 6.76 -12.36 -3.64
C ARG A 146 5.81 -12.99 -2.60
N LYS A 147 5.26 -12.20 -1.68
CA LYS A 147 4.24 -12.68 -0.73
C LYS A 147 2.99 -13.10 -1.44
N ALA A 148 2.57 -12.32 -2.41
CA ALA A 148 1.42 -12.62 -3.22
C ALA A 148 1.66 -13.92 -4.05
N ARG A 149 2.90 -14.15 -4.52
CA ARG A 149 3.35 -15.45 -5.08
C ARG A 149 3.27 -16.61 -4.09
N SER A 150 3.56 -16.37 -2.81
CA SER A 150 3.68 -17.43 -1.79
C SER A 150 2.39 -17.71 -1.02
N GLY A 151 1.50 -16.71 -0.82
CA GLY A 151 0.18 -16.91 -0.25
C GLY A 151 -0.68 -17.84 -1.11
N VAL A 152 -0.40 -17.85 -2.41
CA VAL A 152 -0.90 -18.81 -3.39
C VAL A 152 -0.47 -20.25 -3.06
N ALA A 153 0.74 -20.47 -2.55
CA ALA A 153 1.20 -21.80 -2.13
C ALA A 153 0.63 -22.23 -0.77
N MET A 154 0.47 -21.30 0.18
CA MET A 154 -0.09 -21.62 1.51
C MET A 154 -1.58 -21.97 1.44
N VAL A 155 -2.37 -21.28 0.61
CA VAL A 155 -3.77 -21.64 0.36
C VAL A 155 -3.86 -22.98 -0.36
N ALA A 156 -2.84 -23.36 -1.16
CA ALA A 156 -2.74 -24.69 -1.78
C ALA A 156 -2.55 -25.81 -0.77
N ASP A 157 -1.69 -25.61 0.22
CA ASP A 157 -1.46 -26.62 1.26
C ASP A 157 -2.63 -26.69 2.27
N THR A 158 -3.32 -25.57 2.51
CA THR A 158 -4.46 -25.54 3.45
C THR A 158 -5.73 -26.13 2.81
N ALA A 159 -5.96 -25.92 1.51
CA ALA A 159 -7.08 -26.52 0.77
C ALA A 159 -6.87 -28.03 0.49
N ALA A 160 -5.61 -28.49 0.44
CA ALA A 160 -5.29 -29.92 0.35
C ALA A 160 -5.48 -30.67 1.68
N SER A 161 -5.50 -29.96 2.82
CA SER A 161 -5.61 -30.55 4.16
C SER A 161 -6.98 -30.38 4.81
N SER A 162 -7.85 -29.50 4.30
CA SER A 162 -9.14 -29.17 4.92
C SER A 162 -10.30 -29.41 3.96
N GLY A 163 -10.81 -30.64 3.92
CA GLY A 163 -12.06 -30.96 3.25
C GLY A 163 -13.26 -30.40 4.04
N SER A 164 -13.70 -29.18 3.74
CA SER A 164 -15.06 -28.73 4.08
C SER A 164 -15.49 -27.55 3.20
N SER A 165 -16.67 -27.70 2.60
CA SER A 165 -17.21 -26.86 1.53
C SER A 165 -18.19 -25.84 2.10
N HIS A 166 -17.99 -24.54 1.85
CA HIS A 166 -19.08 -23.56 1.76
C HIS A 166 -18.61 -22.36 0.93
N VAL A 167 -19.09 -22.23 -0.31
CA VAL A 167 -18.97 -21.01 -1.11
C VAL A 167 -20.31 -20.71 -1.75
N VAL A 168 -20.76 -19.47 -1.53
CA VAL A 168 -21.99 -18.84 -2.02
C VAL A 168 -21.85 -18.50 -3.51
N SER A 169 -22.87 -18.84 -4.29
CA SER A 169 -22.99 -18.56 -5.73
C SER A 169 -23.29 -17.09 -6.00
N ILE A 170 -22.67 -16.49 -7.01
CA ILE A 170 -23.07 -15.21 -7.62
C ILE A 170 -23.64 -15.51 -9.01
N GLU A 171 -24.87 -15.06 -9.25
CA GLU A 171 -25.63 -15.22 -10.49
C GLU A 171 -25.61 -13.91 -11.30
N SER A 172 -25.57 -14.00 -12.64
CA SER A 172 -26.15 -13.03 -13.61
C SER A 172 -25.96 -13.57 -15.04
N PRO A 173 -26.68 -13.05 -16.06
CA PRO A 173 -28.12 -13.16 -16.27
C PRO A 173 -28.50 -13.89 -17.59
N THR A 174 -29.74 -14.36 -17.58
CA THR A 174 -30.65 -14.87 -18.64
C THR A 174 -30.30 -14.72 -20.13
N LYS A 175 -30.45 -15.84 -20.86
CA LYS A 175 -31.22 -15.92 -22.13
C LYS A 175 -31.99 -17.25 -22.19
N GLU A 176 -33.28 -17.15 -22.48
CA GLU A 176 -34.24 -18.23 -22.70
C GLU A 176 -33.96 -19.00 -24.00
N GLY A 177 -34.29 -20.30 -24.03
CA GLY A 177 -34.51 -21.04 -25.28
C GLY A 177 -34.05 -22.49 -25.32
N ASP A 178 -34.93 -23.39 -24.84
CA ASP A 178 -35.20 -24.75 -25.35
C ASP A 178 -34.27 -25.96 -25.05
N GLY A 179 -34.82 -26.86 -24.22
CA GLY A 179 -34.86 -28.32 -24.35
C GLY A 179 -33.69 -29.11 -24.96
N SER A 180 -32.74 -29.54 -24.12
CA SER A 180 -32.16 -30.90 -24.21
C SER A 180 -31.42 -31.27 -22.93
N ARG A 181 -31.76 -32.44 -22.37
CA ARG A 181 -31.05 -33.06 -21.25
C ARG A 181 -29.66 -33.50 -21.71
N SER A 182 -28.64 -32.72 -21.39
CA SER A 182 -27.25 -33.17 -21.35
C SER A 182 -26.70 -32.99 -19.94
N ASN A 183 -26.26 -34.12 -19.39
CA ASN A 183 -25.63 -34.24 -18.08
C ASN A 183 -24.22 -33.62 -18.14
N GLU A 184 -24.13 -32.29 -18.09
CA GLU A 184 -22.85 -31.60 -17.92
C GLU A 184 -22.53 -31.49 -16.43
N ASN A 185 -21.71 -32.43 -15.97
CA ASN A 185 -20.90 -32.27 -14.77
C ASN A 185 -20.22 -30.90 -14.81
N ALA A 186 -20.77 -29.92 -14.08
CA ALA A 186 -20.09 -28.68 -13.74
C ALA A 186 -18.86 -29.04 -12.89
N ARG A 187 -17.76 -29.40 -13.57
CA ARG A 187 -16.45 -29.61 -12.93
C ARG A 187 -16.10 -28.30 -12.24
N ARG A 188 -16.12 -28.32 -10.91
CA ARG A 188 -15.51 -27.28 -10.07
C ARG A 188 -14.16 -26.92 -10.70
N PRO A 189 -13.86 -25.64 -10.98
CA PRO A 189 -12.58 -25.27 -11.55
C PRO A 189 -11.49 -25.83 -10.65
N SER A 190 -10.54 -26.55 -11.25
CA SER A 190 -9.43 -27.15 -10.51
C SER A 190 -8.80 -26.08 -9.63
N PHE A 191 -8.52 -26.41 -8.38
CA PHE A 191 -7.82 -25.52 -7.45
C PHE A 191 -6.54 -24.94 -8.07
N TRP A 192 -5.83 -25.74 -8.87
CA TRP A 192 -4.66 -25.31 -9.65
C TRP A 192 -5.00 -24.27 -10.73
N ALA A 193 -6.18 -24.35 -11.34
CA ALA A 193 -6.68 -23.33 -12.26
C ALA A 193 -7.07 -22.04 -11.53
N LEU A 194 -7.70 -22.11 -10.36
CA LEU A 194 -7.94 -20.95 -9.50
C LEU A 194 -6.61 -20.31 -9.07
N MET A 195 -5.61 -21.11 -8.71
CA MET A 195 -4.28 -20.62 -8.38
C MET A 195 -3.57 -19.99 -9.56
N LYS A 196 -3.70 -20.56 -10.76
CA LYS A 196 -3.18 -19.98 -12.00
C LYS A 196 -3.88 -18.66 -12.32
N ILE A 197 -5.18 -18.53 -12.04
CA ILE A 197 -5.95 -17.29 -12.24
C ILE A 197 -5.54 -16.21 -11.23
N VAL A 198 -5.39 -16.54 -9.95
CA VAL A 198 -4.91 -15.61 -8.92
C VAL A 198 -3.46 -15.21 -9.21
N TRP A 199 -2.61 -16.17 -9.57
CA TRP A 199 -1.23 -15.94 -10.02
C TRP A 199 -1.16 -15.02 -11.23
N LEU A 200 -2.00 -15.25 -12.24
CA LEU A 200 -2.08 -14.41 -13.42
C LEU A 200 -2.60 -13.01 -13.09
N LYS A 201 -3.67 -12.88 -12.30
CA LYS A 201 -4.25 -11.60 -11.89
C LYS A 201 -3.29 -10.73 -11.06
N LEU A 202 -2.42 -11.39 -10.31
CA LEU A 202 -1.47 -10.75 -9.40
C LEU A 202 -0.11 -10.49 -10.06
N ALA A 203 0.35 -11.37 -10.95
CA ALA A 203 1.47 -11.11 -11.84
C ALA A 203 1.14 -10.03 -12.87
N LEU A 204 -0.15 -9.84 -13.18
CA LEU A 204 -0.69 -8.71 -13.93
C LEU A 204 -0.84 -7.44 -13.09
N ASN A 205 -0.43 -7.40 -11.81
CA ASN A 205 -0.44 -6.15 -11.05
C ASN A 205 0.56 -5.18 -11.68
N PRO A 206 0.09 -4.13 -12.38
CA PRO A 206 0.96 -3.31 -13.23
C PRO A 206 2.03 -2.57 -12.42
N ASN A 207 1.76 -2.29 -11.14
CA ASN A 207 2.68 -1.61 -10.24
C ASN A 207 3.91 -2.47 -9.86
N SER A 208 3.72 -3.78 -9.70
CA SER A 208 4.82 -4.70 -9.41
C SER A 208 5.75 -4.85 -10.62
N TYR A 209 5.18 -4.96 -11.82
CA TYR A 209 5.96 -5.02 -13.06
C TYR A 209 6.74 -3.72 -13.28
N ALA A 210 6.10 -2.57 -13.09
CA ALA A 210 6.77 -1.27 -13.15
C ALA A 210 7.94 -1.15 -12.15
N SER A 211 7.78 -1.61 -10.92
CA SER A 211 8.85 -1.60 -9.92
C SER A 211 10.03 -2.49 -10.35
N ILE A 212 9.75 -3.72 -10.80
CA ILE A 212 10.79 -4.67 -11.23
C ILE A 212 11.53 -4.14 -12.47
N MET A 213 10.79 -3.66 -13.48
CA MET A 213 11.39 -3.07 -14.67
C MET A 213 12.22 -1.83 -14.35
N GLY A 214 11.70 -0.92 -13.51
CA GLY A 214 12.40 0.31 -13.18
C GLY A 214 13.67 0.05 -12.38
N ILE A 215 13.65 -0.88 -11.43
CA ILE A 215 14.85 -1.29 -10.68
C ILE A 215 15.84 -1.99 -11.61
N SER A 216 15.37 -2.88 -12.49
CA SER A 216 16.24 -3.55 -13.47
C SER A 216 16.91 -2.53 -14.40
N TRP A 217 16.14 -1.53 -14.84
CA TRP A 217 16.65 -0.39 -15.60
C TRP A 217 17.69 0.40 -14.81
N ALA A 218 17.41 0.78 -13.56
CA ALA A 218 18.34 1.51 -12.70
C ALA A 218 19.68 0.76 -12.51
N PHE A 219 19.63 -0.56 -12.31
CA PHE A 219 20.85 -1.38 -12.26
C PHE A 219 21.66 -1.30 -13.55
N ILE A 220 21.00 -1.41 -14.72
CA ILE A 220 21.66 -1.34 -16.03
C ILE A 220 22.21 0.09 -16.26
N ALA A 221 21.39 1.10 -16.03
CA ALA A 221 21.74 2.51 -16.22
C ALA A 221 22.94 2.92 -15.36
N ASN A 222 22.95 2.59 -14.06
CA ASN A 222 24.06 2.96 -13.18
C ASN A 222 25.31 2.11 -13.43
N ARG A 223 25.16 0.85 -13.87
CA ARG A 223 26.30 -0.01 -14.19
C ARG A 223 27.01 0.41 -15.47
N TRP A 224 26.26 0.80 -16.51
CA TRP A 224 26.80 1.21 -17.81
C TRP A 224 26.83 2.72 -18.03
N GLN A 225 26.46 3.53 -17.02
CA GLN A 225 26.35 4.99 -17.09
C GLN A 225 25.50 5.45 -18.29
N PHE A 226 24.44 4.70 -18.58
CA PHE A 226 23.54 4.95 -19.71
C PHE A 226 22.32 5.74 -19.25
N GLY A 227 22.11 6.94 -19.81
CA GLY A 227 20.92 7.74 -19.55
C GLY A 227 19.68 7.21 -20.27
N MET A 228 18.50 7.45 -19.71
CA MET A 228 17.25 7.07 -20.35
C MET A 228 17.04 7.88 -21.65
N PRO A 229 16.64 7.26 -22.79
CA PRO A 229 16.34 8.02 -23.99
C PRO A 229 15.24 9.05 -23.73
N SER A 230 15.46 10.30 -24.17
CA SER A 230 14.57 11.43 -23.88
C SER A 230 13.12 11.22 -24.32
N ILE A 231 12.88 10.45 -25.38
CA ILE A 231 11.54 10.08 -25.84
C ILE A 231 10.82 9.20 -24.80
N MET A 232 11.53 8.23 -24.23
CA MET A 232 10.97 7.32 -23.21
C MET A 232 10.79 8.07 -21.89
N GLU A 233 11.75 8.89 -21.50
CA GLU A 233 11.68 9.75 -20.31
C GLU A 233 10.53 10.73 -20.36
N GLY A 234 10.40 11.49 -21.46
CA GLY A 234 9.28 12.41 -21.64
C GLY A 234 7.93 11.70 -21.60
N SER A 235 7.83 10.50 -22.19
CA SER A 235 6.59 9.71 -22.19
C SER A 235 6.19 9.24 -20.80
N VAL A 236 7.15 8.72 -20.02
CA VAL A 236 6.91 8.31 -18.62
C VAL A 236 6.55 9.53 -17.78
N LEU A 237 7.31 10.63 -17.92
CA LEU A 237 7.18 11.83 -17.10
C LEU A 237 5.81 12.50 -17.24
N ILE A 238 5.24 12.55 -18.45
CA ILE A 238 3.91 13.14 -18.67
C ILE A 238 2.85 12.41 -17.85
N MET A 239 2.91 11.07 -17.82
CA MET A 239 1.94 10.27 -17.08
C MET A 239 2.25 10.21 -15.58
N SER A 240 3.53 10.13 -15.20
CA SER A 240 3.97 10.04 -13.81
C SER A 240 3.72 11.34 -13.04
N ARG A 241 3.82 12.51 -13.69
CA ARG A 241 3.47 13.81 -13.06
C ARG A 241 2.03 13.88 -12.59
N ALA A 242 1.11 13.20 -13.28
CA ALA A 242 -0.27 13.06 -12.82
C ALA A 242 -0.43 12.01 -11.69
N GLY A 243 0.59 11.16 -11.48
CA GLY A 243 0.70 10.08 -10.49
C GLY A 243 0.10 10.38 -9.13
N ALA A 244 0.76 11.26 -8.38
CA ALA A 244 0.37 11.56 -7.00
C ALA A 244 -1.03 12.19 -6.91
N GLY A 245 -1.35 13.12 -7.81
CA GLY A 245 -2.66 13.78 -7.84
C GLY A 245 -3.79 12.81 -8.17
N MET A 246 -3.64 11.98 -9.20
CA MET A 246 -4.62 10.97 -9.59
C MET A 246 -4.77 9.87 -8.52
N ALA A 247 -3.70 9.49 -7.84
CA ALA A 247 -3.75 8.55 -6.73
C ALA A 247 -4.57 9.11 -5.55
N MET A 248 -4.36 10.38 -5.20
CA MET A 248 -5.12 11.05 -4.15
C MET A 248 -6.57 11.32 -4.55
N PHE A 249 -6.83 11.66 -5.81
CA PHE A 249 -8.18 11.78 -6.35
C PHE A 249 -8.93 10.44 -6.30
N SER A 250 -8.29 9.35 -6.75
CA SER A 250 -8.81 7.98 -6.67
C SER A 250 -9.07 7.55 -5.22
N MET A 251 -8.20 7.91 -4.28
CA MET A 251 -8.42 7.75 -2.85
C MET A 251 -9.68 8.51 -2.37
N GLY A 252 -9.91 9.73 -2.86
CA GLY A 252 -11.12 10.51 -2.59
C GLY A 252 -12.39 9.85 -3.14
N LEU A 253 -12.35 9.33 -4.38
CA LEU A 253 -13.44 8.54 -4.96
C LEU A 253 -13.74 7.32 -4.11
N PHE A 254 -12.71 6.56 -3.72
CA PHE A 254 -12.84 5.39 -2.86
C PHE A 254 -13.53 5.74 -1.54
N MET A 255 -13.12 6.84 -0.90
CA MET A 255 -13.70 7.33 0.35
C MET A 255 -15.18 7.74 0.19
N ALA A 256 -15.55 8.34 -0.95
CA ALA A 256 -16.94 8.76 -1.20
C ALA A 256 -17.89 7.60 -1.52
N LEU A 257 -17.36 6.51 -2.09
CA LEU A 257 -18.14 5.30 -2.41
C LEU A 257 -18.43 4.43 -1.18
N GLN A 258 -17.70 4.62 -0.07
CA GLN A 258 -18.02 3.90 1.16
C GLN A 258 -19.32 4.46 1.77
N GLU A 259 -20.26 3.57 2.13
CA GLU A 259 -21.52 3.96 2.77
C GLU A 259 -21.31 4.57 4.16
N LYS A 260 -20.23 4.14 4.85
CA LYS A 260 -19.84 4.61 6.19
C LYS A 260 -18.35 4.91 6.21
N LEU A 261 -17.99 6.09 6.71
CA LEU A 261 -16.59 6.47 6.94
C LEU A 261 -15.95 5.65 8.08
N VAL A 262 -16.77 5.15 9.00
CA VAL A 262 -16.38 4.25 10.11
C VAL A 262 -17.29 3.03 10.07
N ALA A 263 -16.85 1.99 9.37
CA ALA A 263 -17.64 0.77 9.19
C ALA A 263 -17.54 -0.17 10.40
N CYS A 264 -16.41 -0.16 11.12
CA CYS A 264 -16.06 -1.20 12.08
C CYS A 264 -16.28 -0.83 13.58
N GLY A 265 -16.91 0.32 13.87
CA GLY A 265 -17.11 0.81 15.23
C GLY A 265 -15.86 1.42 15.88
N ALA A 266 -16.04 2.12 17.01
CA ALA A 266 -14.99 2.93 17.63
C ALA A 266 -13.79 2.11 18.14
N SER A 267 -14.05 0.98 18.81
CA SER A 267 -12.97 0.16 19.42
C SER A 267 -12.01 -0.41 18.38
N LEU A 268 -12.53 -0.89 17.25
CA LEU A 268 -11.71 -1.47 16.18
C LEU A 268 -10.99 -0.38 15.37
N THR A 269 -11.59 0.80 15.26
CA THR A 269 -10.93 1.99 14.68
C THR A 269 -9.73 2.40 15.52
N VAL A 270 -9.90 2.54 16.84
CA VAL A 270 -8.80 2.89 17.77
C VAL A 270 -7.69 1.83 17.71
N PHE A 271 -8.06 0.54 17.67
CA PHE A 271 -7.09 -0.55 17.50
C PHE A 271 -6.29 -0.42 16.20
N GLY A 272 -6.96 -0.19 15.06
CA GLY A 272 -6.30 0.00 13.78
C GLY A 272 -5.37 1.22 13.76
N MET A 273 -5.79 2.34 14.36
CA MET A 273 -4.96 3.55 14.48
C MET A 273 -3.75 3.34 15.38
N ALA A 274 -3.91 2.64 16.50
CA ALA A 274 -2.81 2.31 17.41
C ALA A 274 -1.80 1.39 16.72
N LEU A 275 -2.26 0.37 15.99
CA LEU A 275 -1.35 -0.47 15.20
C LEU A 275 -0.61 0.34 14.14
N ARG A 276 -1.32 1.21 13.42
CA ARG A 276 -0.77 1.97 12.31
C ARG A 276 0.23 3.04 12.73
N PHE A 277 -0.15 3.88 13.69
CA PHE A 277 0.60 5.07 14.08
C PHE A 277 1.43 4.88 15.33
N ILE A 278 1.31 3.78 16.07
CA ILE A 278 2.14 3.51 17.26
C ILE A 278 2.95 2.23 17.07
N ALA A 279 2.29 1.09 16.84
CA ALA A 279 2.99 -0.20 16.79
C ALA A 279 3.96 -0.31 15.60
N GLY A 280 3.53 0.09 14.40
CA GLY A 280 4.39 0.14 13.21
C GLY A 280 5.64 1.02 13.41
N PRO A 281 5.48 2.31 13.77
CA PRO A 281 6.60 3.21 14.07
C PRO A 281 7.49 2.72 15.22
N ALA A 282 6.93 2.14 16.28
CA ALA A 282 7.70 1.60 17.39
C ALA A 282 8.55 0.39 16.97
N ALA A 283 7.99 -0.54 16.20
CA ALA A 283 8.75 -1.66 15.64
C ALA A 283 9.88 -1.16 14.72
N MET A 284 9.61 -0.11 13.91
CA MET A 284 10.64 0.51 13.08
C MET A 284 11.72 1.20 13.91
N ALA A 285 11.36 1.88 15.01
CA ALA A 285 12.31 2.50 15.91
C ALA A 285 13.23 1.45 16.56
N ILE A 286 12.66 0.36 17.08
CA ILE A 286 13.42 -0.75 17.67
C ILE A 286 14.36 -1.37 16.63
N GLY A 287 13.84 -1.68 15.43
CA GLY A 287 14.63 -2.23 14.34
C GLY A 287 15.78 -1.29 13.95
N SER A 288 15.50 0.00 13.83
CA SER A 288 16.49 1.02 13.43
C SER A 288 17.59 1.20 14.48
N ILE A 289 17.24 1.22 15.77
CA ILE A 289 18.22 1.28 16.86
C ILE A 289 19.06 0.01 16.90
N ALA A 290 18.47 -1.17 16.67
CA ALA A 290 19.17 -2.46 16.68
C ALA A 290 20.25 -2.56 15.59
N VAL A 291 20.07 -1.92 14.43
CA VAL A 291 21.10 -1.82 13.36
C VAL A 291 22.00 -0.58 13.48
N GLY A 292 21.83 0.22 14.54
CA GLY A 292 22.66 1.40 14.80
C GLY A 292 22.40 2.56 13.84
N LEU A 293 21.16 2.75 13.38
CA LEU A 293 20.75 3.98 12.68
C LEU A 293 20.64 5.13 13.67
N HIS A 294 21.17 6.29 13.28
CA HIS A 294 21.17 7.50 14.08
C HIS A 294 20.83 8.71 13.20
N GLY A 295 20.50 9.83 13.85
CA GLY A 295 20.22 11.10 13.18
C GLY A 295 19.00 11.04 12.25
N ASP A 296 19.07 11.76 11.14
CA ASP A 296 17.91 11.95 10.26
C ASP A 296 17.45 10.66 9.58
N VAL A 297 18.35 9.71 9.30
CA VAL A 297 17.98 8.41 8.71
C VAL A 297 17.04 7.63 9.63
N LEU A 298 17.30 7.64 10.95
CA LEU A 298 16.43 7.03 11.96
C LEU A 298 15.05 7.73 11.98
N ARG A 299 15.03 9.06 11.94
CA ARG A 299 13.79 9.84 11.99
C ARG A 299 12.93 9.62 10.76
N VAL A 300 13.55 9.64 9.58
CA VAL A 300 12.90 9.37 8.29
C VAL A 300 12.29 7.96 8.28
N ALA A 301 13.04 6.96 8.74
CA ALA A 301 12.55 5.58 8.87
C ALA A 301 11.30 5.47 9.76
N ILE A 302 11.30 6.10 10.93
CA ILE A 302 10.16 6.07 11.86
C ILE A 302 8.95 6.80 11.27
N ILE A 303 9.14 7.99 10.69
CA ILE A 303 8.06 8.79 10.09
C ILE A 303 7.47 8.09 8.87
N GLN A 304 8.30 7.44 8.05
CA GLN A 304 7.83 6.62 6.94
C GLN A 304 6.96 5.46 7.42
N ALA A 305 7.38 4.78 8.49
CA ALA A 305 6.58 3.75 9.13
C ALA A 305 5.29 4.30 9.76
N ALA A 306 5.15 5.61 9.96
CA ALA A 306 3.95 6.27 10.49
C ALA A 306 3.03 6.88 9.42
N LEU A 307 3.32 6.67 8.12
CA LEU A 307 2.49 7.20 7.03
C LEU A 307 1.02 6.74 7.10
N PRO A 308 0.10 7.19 6.25
CA PRO A 308 -1.22 6.55 6.18
C PRO A 308 -1.16 5.18 5.49
N GLN A 309 -2.25 4.42 5.63
CA GLN A 309 -2.43 3.09 5.04
C GLN A 309 -2.67 3.18 3.52
N SER A 310 -2.22 2.18 2.76
CA SER A 310 -2.49 2.09 1.32
C SER A 310 -3.89 1.54 0.99
N ILE A 311 -4.49 1.97 -0.12
CA ILE A 311 -5.76 1.40 -0.63
C ILE A 311 -5.60 -0.08 -1.00
N THR A 312 -4.42 -0.48 -1.47
CA THR A 312 -4.12 -1.87 -1.84
C THR A 312 -4.37 -2.83 -0.69
N SER A 313 -4.12 -2.41 0.54
CA SER A 313 -4.40 -3.22 1.73
C SER A 313 -5.89 -3.56 1.87
N PHE A 314 -6.79 -2.59 1.62
CA PHE A 314 -8.24 -2.83 1.61
C PHE A 314 -8.65 -3.77 0.47
N ILE A 315 -8.11 -3.57 -0.73
CA ILE A 315 -8.41 -4.43 -1.89
C ILE A 315 -8.03 -5.88 -1.58
N PHE A 316 -6.84 -6.10 -1.02
CA PHE A 316 -6.42 -7.44 -0.58
C PHE A 316 -7.35 -8.00 0.50
N ALA A 317 -7.73 -7.21 1.51
CA ALA A 317 -8.64 -7.70 2.54
C ALA A 317 -10.01 -8.09 1.97
N ARG A 318 -10.54 -7.35 0.99
CA ARG A 318 -11.80 -7.68 0.33
C ARG A 318 -11.68 -8.91 -0.56
N GLU A 319 -10.57 -9.07 -1.29
CA GLU A 319 -10.34 -10.22 -2.17
C GLU A 319 -10.12 -11.52 -1.40
N TYR A 320 -9.43 -11.46 -0.27
CA TYR A 320 -9.16 -12.63 0.60
C TYR A 320 -10.23 -12.86 1.68
N GLY A 321 -11.34 -12.11 1.68
CA GLY A 321 -12.41 -12.28 2.67
C GLY A 321 -11.98 -11.99 4.12
N LEU A 322 -11.02 -11.08 4.31
CA LEU A 322 -10.54 -10.62 5.62
C LEU A 322 -11.42 -9.46 6.14
N HIS A 323 -10.94 -8.76 7.18
CA HIS A 323 -11.64 -7.64 7.81
C HIS A 323 -11.56 -6.35 6.98
N ALA A 324 -12.18 -6.34 5.79
CA ALA A 324 -12.19 -5.22 4.86
C ALA A 324 -12.75 -3.92 5.49
N ASP A 325 -13.73 -4.01 6.37
CA ASP A 325 -14.32 -2.85 7.07
C ASP A 325 -13.35 -2.17 8.04
N VAL A 326 -12.46 -2.94 8.66
CA VAL A 326 -11.40 -2.39 9.52
C VAL A 326 -10.39 -1.64 8.65
N LEU A 327 -9.99 -2.24 7.52
CA LEU A 327 -8.99 -1.63 6.64
C LEU A 327 -9.54 -0.42 5.88
N SER A 328 -10.80 -0.42 5.44
CA SER A 328 -11.42 0.75 4.82
C SER A 328 -11.45 1.93 5.79
N THR A 329 -11.86 1.67 7.04
CA THR A 329 -11.85 2.67 8.11
C THR A 329 -10.42 3.13 8.41
N ALA A 330 -9.45 2.22 8.44
CA ALA A 330 -8.05 2.57 8.68
C ALA A 330 -7.46 3.43 7.56
N VAL A 331 -7.80 3.14 6.31
CA VAL A 331 -7.42 3.90 5.13
C VAL A 331 -8.05 5.29 5.16
N ILE A 332 -9.36 5.40 5.37
CA ILE A 332 -10.08 6.69 5.40
C ILE A 332 -9.64 7.55 6.59
N PHE A 333 -9.79 7.04 7.81
CA PHE A 333 -9.52 7.81 9.02
C PHE A 333 -8.01 8.04 9.20
N GLY A 334 -7.18 7.06 8.83
CA GLY A 334 -5.74 7.20 8.84
C GLY A 334 -5.27 8.28 7.88
N MET A 335 -5.86 8.41 6.69
CA MET A 335 -5.57 9.52 5.78
C MET A 335 -5.88 10.88 6.42
N LEU A 336 -7.07 11.05 7.03
CA LEU A 336 -7.47 12.31 7.65
C LEU A 336 -6.60 12.72 8.84
N VAL A 337 -6.19 11.74 9.65
CA VAL A 337 -5.41 11.98 10.88
C VAL A 337 -3.90 11.97 10.64
N SER A 338 -3.43 11.48 9.48
CA SER A 338 -1.99 11.31 9.22
C SER A 338 -1.20 12.61 9.27
N LEU A 339 -1.67 13.69 8.66
CA LEU A 339 -0.92 14.96 8.61
C LEU A 339 -0.59 15.53 10.01
N PRO A 340 -1.55 15.72 10.93
CA PRO A 340 -1.22 16.20 12.28
C PRO A 340 -0.36 15.21 13.07
N VAL A 341 -0.58 13.89 12.92
CA VAL A 341 0.24 12.87 13.58
C VAL A 341 1.68 12.91 13.09
N LEU A 342 1.91 13.01 11.78
CA LEU A 342 3.23 13.05 11.17
C LEU A 342 3.99 14.33 11.54
N ILE A 343 3.30 15.47 11.63
CA ILE A 343 3.89 16.71 12.18
C ILE A 343 4.25 16.52 13.66
N GLY A 344 3.39 15.87 14.45
CA GLY A 344 3.70 15.52 15.83
C GLY A 344 4.96 14.67 15.95
N TYR A 345 5.08 13.61 15.13
CA TYR A 345 6.28 12.79 15.05
C TYR A 345 7.52 13.61 14.66
N TYR A 346 7.39 14.53 13.70
CA TYR A 346 8.48 15.41 13.30
C TYR A 346 9.01 16.21 14.48
N VAL A 347 8.11 16.87 15.20
CA VAL A 347 8.44 17.73 16.34
C VAL A 347 9.07 16.91 17.47
N VAL A 348 8.46 15.79 17.86
CA VAL A 348 8.96 14.93 18.94
C VAL A 348 10.34 14.37 18.61
N LEU A 349 10.53 13.81 17.41
CA LEU A 349 11.81 13.25 16.99
C LEU A 349 12.89 14.33 16.78
N GLY A 350 12.48 15.56 16.45
CA GLY A 350 13.36 16.72 16.38
C GLY A 350 13.84 17.22 17.74
N PHE A 351 13.09 16.94 18.83
CA PHE A 351 13.52 17.22 20.20
C PHE A 351 14.45 16.15 20.78
N MET A 352 14.38 14.91 20.28
CA MET A 352 15.28 13.81 20.69
C MET A 352 16.68 13.92 20.05
N SER A 353 17.14 15.14 19.71
CA SER A 353 18.44 15.43 19.08
C SER A 353 19.56 15.60 20.09
#